data_AF-A0A7S0CHE4-F1
#
_entry.id   AF-A0A7S0CHE4-F1
#
_cell.length_a   1.000
_cell.length_b   1.000
_cell.length_c   1.000
_cell.angle_alpha   90.00
_cell.angle_beta   90.00
_cell.angle_gamma   90.00
#
_symmetry.space_group_name_H-M   'P 1'
#
loop_
_entity.id
_entity.type
_entity.pdbx_description
1 polymer ?
#
loop_
_entity_poly.entity_id
_entity_poly.type
_entity_poly.pdbx_seq_one_letter_code
_entity_poly.pdbx_strand_id
1 'polypeptide(L)'
;FLTSDEERKHSDRKIVFQKVTMTNQEFESVLHSSLKVDLNQSSSENQSLSQPVPIRIHDELMEDPSDDAFVNFANANYGYGKFISSCTQEEILQMCCPEFNIGMLMYGRMDDNTVILVHNCRRYSSYSGYLWTFKFEGPTLAGFKDQTIVALDAVMSGHYTDGNNLRDTKKVYLAWKGIRDWFNSYDQKNKKHCDQTEGSKNVGTVRISTGRWGCGAFGGQVLHKYFQQLIALQLANKTN
;
A
#
# COMPACT_ATOMS: atom_id res chain seq x y z
N PHE A 1 28.95 13.29 -1.86
CA PHE A 1 29.30 13.37 -3.28
C PHE A 1 29.41 11.95 -3.78
N LEU A 2 28.43 11.49 -4.57
CA LEU A 2 28.36 10.11 -5.07
C LEU A 2 29.48 9.90 -6.10
N THR A 3 30.02 8.69 -6.22
CA THR A 3 31.05 8.36 -7.21
C THR A 3 30.41 8.13 -8.58
N SER A 4 31.17 8.30 -9.65
CA SER A 4 30.69 8.29 -11.05
C SER A 4 29.98 7.00 -11.50
N ASP A 5 30.16 5.90 -10.77
CA ASP A 5 29.48 4.62 -11.04
C ASP A 5 28.10 4.52 -10.35
N GLU A 6 27.90 5.21 -9.22
CA GLU A 6 26.57 5.36 -8.59
C GLU A 6 25.68 6.34 -9.37
N GLU A 7 26.28 7.37 -9.99
CA GLU A 7 25.57 8.28 -10.91
C GLU A 7 25.02 7.54 -12.14
N ARG A 8 25.78 6.60 -12.72
CA ARG A 8 25.31 5.81 -13.89
C ARG A 8 24.16 4.87 -13.55
N LYS A 9 24.15 4.24 -12.38
CA LYS A 9 23.01 3.40 -11.93
C LYS A 9 21.75 4.20 -11.61
N HIS A 10 21.88 5.50 -11.31
CA HIS A 10 20.75 6.38 -10.99
C HIS A 10 20.09 7.05 -12.21
N SER A 11 20.73 6.99 -13.38
CA SER A 11 20.29 7.66 -14.62
C SER A 11 18.92 7.22 -15.16
N ASP A 12 18.45 5.99 -14.86
CA ASP A 12 17.25 5.41 -15.49
C ASP A 12 16.06 5.20 -14.53
N ARG A 13 16.14 5.66 -13.28
CA ARG A 13 15.05 5.48 -12.31
C ARG A 13 13.82 6.30 -12.72
N LYS A 14 12.69 5.63 -12.93
CA LYS A 14 11.39 6.25 -13.19
C LYS A 14 10.49 6.09 -11.99
N ILE A 15 10.05 7.21 -11.43
CA ILE A 15 8.96 7.26 -10.47
C ILE A 15 7.67 7.08 -11.26
N VAL A 16 6.83 6.15 -10.85
CA VAL A 16 5.58 5.85 -11.57
C VAL A 16 4.41 6.11 -10.65
N PHE A 17 3.55 7.04 -11.08
CA PHE A 17 2.27 7.28 -10.44
C PHE A 17 1.19 6.49 -11.18
N GLN A 18 0.51 5.62 -10.46
CA GLN A 18 -0.54 4.76 -10.99
C GLN A 18 -1.85 5.06 -10.30
N LYS A 19 -2.84 5.54 -11.07
CA LYS A 19 -4.23 5.63 -10.63
C LYS A 19 -4.90 4.28 -10.85
N VAL A 20 -5.36 3.64 -9.79
CA VAL A 20 -6.09 2.36 -9.85
C VAL A 20 -7.55 2.62 -9.51
N THR A 21 -8.45 2.16 -10.37
CA THR A 21 -9.89 2.41 -10.23
C THR A 21 -10.71 1.14 -10.41
N MET A 22 -11.83 1.04 -9.70
CA MET A 22 -12.82 -0.01 -9.91
C MET A 22 -14.20 0.48 -9.48
N THR A 23 -15.20 0.21 -10.31
CA THR A 23 -16.61 0.52 -10.07
C THR A 23 -17.20 -0.36 -8.95
N ASN A 24 -18.33 0.08 -8.39
CA ASN A 24 -19.06 -0.74 -7.41
C ASN A 24 -19.53 -2.08 -8.02
N GLN A 25 -20.00 -2.07 -9.27
CA GLN A 25 -20.49 -3.27 -9.95
C GLN A 25 -19.38 -4.32 -10.15
N GLU A 26 -18.18 -3.88 -10.54
CA GLU A 26 -17.01 -4.75 -10.65
C GLU A 26 -16.67 -5.35 -9.28
N PHE A 27 -16.69 -4.55 -8.22
CA PHE A 27 -16.40 -5.05 -6.88
C PHE A 27 -17.46 -6.03 -6.35
N GLU A 28 -18.73 -5.74 -6.59
CA GLU A 28 -19.83 -6.67 -6.26
C GLU A 28 -19.66 -8.01 -6.98
N SER A 29 -19.23 -8.00 -8.24
CA SER A 29 -18.89 -9.23 -8.98
C SER A 29 -17.74 -10.00 -8.31
N VAL A 30 -16.70 -9.31 -7.82
CA VAL A 30 -15.61 -9.94 -7.04
C VAL A 30 -16.16 -10.59 -5.77
N LEU A 31 -17.02 -9.89 -5.02
CA LEU A 31 -17.63 -10.44 -3.80
C LEU A 31 -18.50 -11.66 -4.11
N HIS A 32 -19.38 -11.58 -5.11
CA HIS A 32 -20.25 -12.68 -5.51
C HIS A 32 -19.46 -13.91 -5.98
N SER A 33 -18.42 -13.72 -6.79
CA SER A 33 -17.57 -14.83 -7.24
C SER A 33 -16.82 -15.50 -6.06
N SER A 34 -16.41 -14.72 -5.06
CA SER A 34 -15.70 -15.22 -3.88
C SER A 34 -16.60 -15.97 -2.90
N LEU A 35 -17.91 -15.67 -2.90
CA LEU A 35 -18.93 -16.31 -2.05
C LEU A 35 -19.49 -17.61 -2.65
N LYS A 36 -19.27 -17.88 -3.95
CA LYS A 36 -19.72 -19.11 -4.63
C LYS A 36 -18.92 -20.37 -4.25
N VAL A 37 -18.12 -20.33 -3.18
CA VAL A 37 -17.50 -21.53 -2.61
C VAL A 37 -18.62 -22.39 -1.99
N ASP A 38 -18.83 -23.57 -2.56
CA ASP A 38 -20.03 -24.42 -2.48
C ASP A 38 -20.53 -24.74 -1.06
N LEU A 39 -21.77 -24.33 -0.76
CA LEU A 39 -22.57 -24.87 0.36
C LEU A 39 -23.16 -26.27 0.06
N ASN A 40 -22.96 -26.80 -1.15
CA ASN A 40 -23.54 -28.07 -1.61
C ASN A 40 -22.52 -29.22 -1.78
N GLN A 41 -21.25 -29.04 -1.40
CA GLN A 41 -20.31 -30.16 -1.37
C GLN A 41 -20.42 -30.91 -0.04
N SER A 42 -21.40 -31.81 0.03
CA SER A 42 -21.36 -32.91 0.99
C SER A 42 -20.29 -33.92 0.58
N SER A 43 -19.35 -34.17 1.49
CA SER A 43 -18.46 -35.32 1.61
C SER A 43 -17.32 -35.51 0.60
N SER A 44 -16.15 -35.79 1.19
CA SER A 44 -14.93 -36.42 0.67
C SER A 44 -14.18 -35.69 -0.44
N GLU A 45 -13.29 -34.79 -0.04
CA GLU A 45 -11.86 -34.80 -0.39
C GLU A 45 -11.16 -33.70 0.41
N ASN A 46 -9.89 -33.92 0.77
CA ASN A 46 -9.06 -32.93 1.46
C ASN A 46 -8.91 -31.68 0.59
N GLN A 47 -9.87 -30.76 0.65
CA GLN A 47 -9.62 -29.37 0.30
C GLN A 47 -8.54 -28.89 1.27
N SER A 48 -7.31 -28.81 0.78
CA SER A 48 -6.23 -28.16 1.51
C SER A 48 -6.77 -26.81 1.97
N LEU A 49 -7.01 -26.66 3.27
CA LEU A 49 -7.28 -25.37 3.88
C LEU A 49 -6.22 -24.43 3.30
N SER A 50 -6.66 -23.43 2.52
CA SER A 50 -5.76 -22.47 1.91
C SER A 50 -4.83 -21.99 3.02
N GLN A 51 -3.53 -22.25 2.86
CA GLN A 51 -2.52 -21.88 3.85
C GLN A 51 -2.80 -20.45 4.30
N PRO A 52 -2.94 -20.18 5.61
CA PRO A 52 -3.29 -18.84 6.08
C PRO A 52 -2.29 -17.84 5.49
N VAL A 53 -2.81 -16.76 4.90
CA VAL A 53 -1.96 -15.70 4.35
C VAL A 53 -1.04 -15.23 5.48
N PRO A 54 0.29 -15.29 5.31
CA PRO A 54 1.20 -14.98 6.40
C PRO A 54 1.05 -13.50 6.78
N ILE A 55 0.52 -13.25 7.98
CA ILE A 55 0.40 -11.91 8.57
C ILE A 55 1.49 -11.79 9.64
N ARG A 56 2.34 -10.77 9.51
CA ARG A 56 3.32 -10.41 10.53
C ARG A 56 2.83 -9.15 11.26
N ILE A 57 2.73 -9.23 12.58
CA ILE A 57 2.47 -8.08 13.44
C ILE A 57 3.83 -7.60 13.98
N HIS A 58 4.07 -6.28 13.94
CA HIS A 58 5.24 -5.63 14.48
C HIS A 58 4.87 -4.28 15.09
N ASP A 59 5.81 -3.68 15.83
CA ASP A 59 5.73 -2.35 16.45
C ASP A 59 6.66 -1.32 15.77
N GLU A 60 7.40 -1.74 14.74
CA GLU A 60 8.22 -0.87 13.88
C GLU A 60 7.37 0.16 13.10
N LEU A 61 7.99 1.24 12.60
CA LEU A 61 7.32 2.19 11.71
C LEU A 61 6.90 1.50 10.41
N MET A 62 5.87 2.01 9.74
CA MET A 62 5.32 1.33 8.56
C MET A 62 6.30 1.30 7.37
N GLU A 63 7.11 2.33 7.20
CA GLU A 63 8.11 2.41 6.13
C GLU A 63 9.41 1.67 6.43
N ASP A 64 9.63 1.19 7.66
CA ASP A 64 10.90 0.59 8.08
C ASP A 64 11.08 -0.85 7.60
N PRO A 65 10.07 -1.74 7.68
CA PRO A 65 10.15 -3.08 7.13
C PRO A 65 10.68 -3.11 5.70
N SER A 66 11.39 -4.19 5.39
CA SER A 66 11.84 -4.51 4.02
C SER A 66 10.71 -5.14 3.20
N ASP A 67 9.55 -4.49 3.21
CA ASP A 67 8.37 -4.86 2.44
C ASP A 67 8.32 -4.11 1.11
N ASP A 68 7.52 -4.62 0.17
CA ASP A 68 7.50 -4.15 -1.21
C ASP A 68 6.72 -2.82 -1.35
N ALA A 69 5.76 -2.59 -0.46
CA ALA A 69 4.99 -1.35 -0.36
C ALA A 69 4.58 -1.05 1.08
N PHE A 70 4.26 0.21 1.36
CA PHE A 70 3.61 0.60 2.61
C PHE A 70 2.52 1.65 2.39
N VAL A 71 1.61 1.76 3.35
CA VAL A 71 0.41 2.59 3.21
C VAL A 71 0.63 4.01 3.75
N ASN A 72 0.35 5.01 2.92
CA ASN A 72 0.05 6.36 3.39
C ASN A 72 -1.42 6.41 3.80
N PHE A 73 -1.71 6.69 5.07
CA PHE A 73 -3.08 6.91 5.56
C PHE A 73 -3.57 8.29 5.11
N ALA A 74 -3.86 8.38 3.82
CA ALA A 74 -4.04 9.62 3.10
C ALA A 74 -5.35 10.33 3.46
N ASN A 75 -5.38 11.63 3.24
CA ASN A 75 -6.63 12.34 2.97
C ASN A 75 -7.18 11.97 1.58
N ALA A 76 -8.50 12.14 1.38
CA ALA A 76 -9.09 11.98 0.06
C ALA A 76 -8.52 13.00 -0.94
N ASN A 77 -8.20 14.22 -0.51
CA ASN A 77 -7.37 15.13 -1.32
C ASN A 77 -5.93 14.65 -1.24
N TYR A 78 -5.32 14.34 -2.38
CA TYR A 78 -3.97 13.77 -2.39
C TYR A 78 -2.95 14.74 -1.77
N GLY A 79 -2.21 14.25 -0.78
CA GLY A 79 -1.16 14.96 -0.07
C GLY A 79 -1.67 15.89 1.04
N TYR A 80 -0.74 16.57 1.71
CA TYR A 80 -1.05 17.48 2.80
C TYR A 80 -1.75 18.72 2.24
N GLY A 81 -3.01 18.94 2.63
CA GLY A 81 -3.74 20.14 2.24
C GLY A 81 -3.11 21.42 2.80
N LYS A 82 -2.43 21.32 3.96
CA LYS A 82 -1.68 22.40 4.60
C LYS A 82 -0.64 21.77 5.53
N PHE A 83 0.58 22.33 5.57
CA PHE A 83 1.50 22.08 6.68
C PHE A 83 0.87 22.64 7.96
N ILE A 84 0.20 21.77 8.72
CA ILE A 84 -0.28 22.09 10.05
C ILE A 84 0.72 21.56 11.07
N SER A 85 0.71 22.14 12.27
CA SER A 85 1.60 21.75 13.37
C SER A 85 1.48 20.28 13.77
N SER A 86 0.49 19.56 13.23
CA SER A 86 0.26 18.17 13.56
C SER A 86 1.23 17.19 12.90
N CYS A 87 2.07 17.55 11.91
CA CYS A 87 3.11 16.68 11.31
C CYS A 87 2.82 15.17 11.48
N THR A 88 1.69 14.73 10.92
CA THR A 88 1.18 13.37 11.12
C THR A 88 1.87 12.45 10.11
N GLN A 89 1.44 11.19 10.03
CA GLN A 89 2.10 10.20 9.17
C GLN A 89 2.25 10.68 7.72
N GLU A 90 1.21 11.24 7.11
CA GLU A 90 1.23 11.71 5.72
C GLU A 90 2.21 12.88 5.52
N GLU A 91 2.22 13.88 6.40
CA GLU A 91 3.16 15.00 6.30
C GLU A 91 4.62 14.55 6.46
N ILE A 92 4.90 13.67 7.43
CA ILE A 92 6.25 13.14 7.66
C ILE A 92 6.75 12.39 6.42
N LEU A 93 5.91 11.53 5.85
CA LEU A 93 6.21 10.77 4.65
C LEU A 93 6.53 11.70 3.47
N GLN A 94 5.72 12.73 3.27
CA GLN A 94 5.89 13.70 2.18
C GLN A 94 7.13 14.58 2.33
N MET A 95 7.56 14.84 3.56
CA MET A 95 8.83 15.51 3.85
C MET A 95 10.01 14.58 3.57
N CYS A 96 9.92 13.31 3.96
CA CYS A 96 11.01 12.35 3.76
C CYS A 96 11.11 11.85 2.32
N CYS A 97 10.02 11.90 1.56
CA CYS A 97 9.89 11.42 0.19
C CYS A 97 9.31 12.53 -0.71
N PRO A 98 10.05 13.64 -0.95
CA PRO A 98 9.54 14.82 -1.65
C PRO A 98 9.03 14.54 -3.08
N GLU A 99 9.52 13.49 -3.73
CA GLU A 99 9.03 13.05 -5.05
C GLU A 99 7.55 12.69 -5.04
N PHE A 100 7.03 12.17 -3.92
CA PHE A 100 5.62 11.85 -3.75
C PHE A 100 4.72 13.08 -3.92
N ASN A 101 5.26 14.29 -3.63
CA ASN A 101 4.52 15.55 -3.72
C ASN A 101 4.19 15.95 -5.15
N ILE A 102 4.86 15.40 -6.17
CA ILE A 102 4.51 15.61 -7.58
C ILE A 102 3.06 15.16 -7.84
N GLY A 103 2.59 14.15 -7.11
CA GLY A 103 1.19 13.70 -7.17
C GLY A 103 0.18 14.79 -6.85
N MET A 104 0.52 15.80 -6.05
CA MET A 104 -0.37 16.93 -5.74
C MET A 104 -0.67 17.82 -6.96
N LEU A 105 0.21 17.80 -7.98
CA LEU A 105 -0.01 18.52 -9.24
C LEU A 105 -0.88 17.73 -10.22
N MET A 106 -0.90 16.39 -10.08
CA MET A 106 -1.54 15.47 -11.03
C MET A 106 -2.89 14.96 -10.53
N TYR A 107 -3.05 14.86 -9.22
CA TYR A 107 -4.19 14.27 -8.56
C TYR A 107 -4.80 15.28 -7.60
N GLY A 108 -6.11 15.49 -7.75
CA GLY A 108 -6.92 16.22 -6.78
C GLY A 108 -7.52 15.26 -5.75
N ARG A 109 -8.83 15.38 -5.54
CA ARG A 109 -9.58 14.47 -4.67
C ARG A 109 -9.72 13.09 -5.29
N MET A 110 -9.28 12.06 -4.58
CA MET A 110 -9.59 10.66 -4.83
C MET A 110 -11.08 10.42 -4.56
N ASP A 111 -11.79 9.94 -5.57
CA ASP A 111 -13.16 9.45 -5.41
C ASP A 111 -13.20 8.09 -4.69
N ASP A 112 -14.39 7.61 -4.35
CA ASP A 112 -14.59 6.36 -3.60
C ASP A 112 -14.21 5.09 -4.38
N ASN A 113 -13.91 5.22 -5.67
CA ASN A 113 -13.53 4.13 -6.57
C ASN A 113 -12.03 4.13 -6.87
N THR A 114 -11.25 5.05 -6.30
CA THR A 114 -9.87 5.31 -6.69
C THR A 114 -8.89 5.14 -5.51
N VAL A 115 -7.72 4.57 -5.82
CA VAL A 115 -6.49 4.66 -5.01
C VAL A 115 -5.33 5.08 -5.90
N ILE A 116 -4.30 5.71 -5.33
CA ILE A 116 -3.09 6.10 -6.05
C ILE A 116 -1.89 5.31 -5.50
N LEU A 117 -1.16 4.64 -6.38
CA LEU A 117 0.08 3.93 -6.06
C LEU A 117 1.26 4.70 -6.64
N VAL A 118 2.30 4.91 -5.85
CA VAL A 118 3.51 5.61 -6.28
C VAL A 118 4.70 4.68 -6.15
N HIS A 119 5.19 4.18 -7.27
CA HIS A 119 6.30 3.22 -7.33
C HIS A 119 7.63 3.93 -7.50
N ASN A 120 8.69 3.32 -6.95
CA ASN A 120 10.07 3.82 -7.02
C ASN A 120 10.24 5.24 -6.48
N CYS A 121 9.39 5.65 -5.54
CA CYS A 121 9.51 6.92 -4.84
C CYS A 121 10.68 6.82 -3.87
N ARG A 122 11.61 7.76 -3.93
CA ARG A 122 12.82 7.71 -3.11
C ARG A 122 12.60 8.41 -1.77
N ARG A 123 13.06 7.77 -0.70
CA ARG A 123 13.26 8.42 0.59
C ARG A 123 14.63 9.09 0.63
N TYR A 124 14.64 10.36 1.03
CA TYR A 124 15.84 11.20 1.09
C TYR A 124 16.26 11.54 2.52
N SER A 125 15.34 11.47 3.47
CA SER A 125 15.55 11.97 4.83
C SER A 125 15.24 10.92 5.89
N SER A 126 16.01 10.97 6.98
CA SER A 126 15.71 10.30 8.24
C SER A 126 15.01 11.26 9.20
N TYR A 127 14.19 10.72 10.10
CA TYR A 127 13.51 11.50 11.12
C TYR A 127 13.34 10.68 12.40
N SER A 128 13.10 11.39 13.50
CA SER A 128 12.57 10.83 14.74
C SER A 128 11.40 11.67 15.27
N GLY A 129 10.67 11.11 16.23
CA GLY A 129 9.50 11.78 16.82
C GLY A 129 8.27 11.82 15.91
N TYR A 130 7.21 12.44 16.42
CA TYR A 130 5.88 12.50 15.79
C TYR A 130 5.12 13.73 16.31
N LEU A 131 4.26 14.35 15.51
CA LEU A 131 3.63 15.65 15.84
C LEU A 131 4.70 16.70 16.22
N TRP A 132 4.56 17.35 17.39
CA TRP A 132 5.46 18.36 17.91
C TRP A 132 6.84 17.85 18.32
N THR A 133 7.06 16.54 18.41
CA THR A 133 8.40 15.97 18.67
C THR A 133 9.14 15.61 17.39
N PHE A 134 8.55 15.84 16.22
CA PHE A 134 9.18 15.58 14.93
C PHE A 134 10.54 16.30 14.82
N LYS A 135 11.55 15.54 14.39
CA LYS A 135 12.90 16.02 14.18
C LYS A 135 13.47 15.43 12.90
N PHE A 136 13.91 16.28 11.99
CA PHE A 136 14.75 15.88 10.86
C PHE A 136 16.13 15.45 11.37
N GLU A 137 16.58 14.26 11.00
CA GLU A 137 17.84 13.67 11.46
C GLU A 137 18.95 13.69 10.40
N GLY A 138 18.68 14.27 9.23
CA GLY A 138 19.64 14.32 8.13
C GLY A 138 19.23 13.43 6.95
N PRO A 139 20.13 13.29 5.96
CA PRO A 139 19.92 12.36 4.85
C PRO A 139 19.92 10.91 5.33
N THR A 140 19.27 10.01 4.59
CA THR A 140 19.28 8.57 4.88
C THR A 140 20.71 8.02 4.83
N LEU A 141 21.26 7.67 6.00
CA LEU A 141 22.67 7.21 6.13
C LEU A 141 22.91 5.82 5.54
N ALA A 142 21.88 4.97 5.49
CA ALA A 142 21.96 3.62 4.92
C ALA A 142 21.89 3.58 3.38
N GLY A 143 21.94 4.73 2.72
CA GLY A 143 21.69 4.88 1.28
C GLY A 143 20.22 5.18 0.97
N PHE A 144 19.94 5.50 -0.29
CA PHE A 144 18.58 5.79 -0.74
C PHE A 144 17.71 4.53 -0.77
N LYS A 145 16.51 4.60 -0.18
CA LYS A 145 15.49 3.55 -0.27
C LYS A 145 14.44 3.97 -1.30
N ASP A 146 14.38 3.26 -2.41
CA ASP A 146 13.28 3.37 -3.38
C ASP A 146 12.14 2.48 -2.92
N GLN A 147 10.94 3.05 -2.80
CA GLN A 147 9.81 2.41 -2.14
C GLN A 147 8.52 2.63 -2.91
N THR A 148 7.56 1.72 -2.72
CA THR A 148 6.19 1.89 -3.20
C THR A 148 5.31 2.43 -2.09
N ILE A 149 4.62 3.54 -2.36
CA ILE A 149 3.73 4.22 -1.41
C ILE A 149 2.29 4.09 -1.89
N VAL A 150 1.40 3.60 -1.03
CA VAL A 150 -0.03 3.43 -1.32
C VAL A 150 -0.82 4.58 -0.69
N ALA A 151 -1.30 5.53 -1.49
CA ALA A 151 -2.20 6.58 -1.00
C ALA A 151 -3.63 6.06 -0.90
N LEU A 152 -4.11 5.90 0.34
CA LEU A 152 -5.37 5.25 0.65
C LEU A 152 -6.12 6.01 1.76
N ASP A 153 -7.25 6.61 1.42
CA ASP A 153 -8.10 7.36 2.35
C ASP A 153 -9.26 6.52 2.88
N ALA A 154 -9.54 6.61 4.19
CA ALA A 154 -10.71 6.02 4.84
C ALA A 154 -11.85 7.03 4.97
N VAL A 155 -13.09 6.55 5.18
CA VAL A 155 -14.17 7.45 5.62
C VAL A 155 -13.86 8.04 7.00
N MET A 156 -14.40 9.24 7.26
CA MET A 156 -14.24 9.95 8.56
C MET A 156 -15.45 9.82 9.49
N SER A 157 -16.55 9.25 9.01
CA SER A 157 -17.79 9.09 9.76
C SER A 157 -18.64 7.97 9.18
N GLY A 158 -19.64 7.51 9.93
CA GLY A 158 -20.55 6.46 9.48
C GLY A 158 -19.85 5.13 9.15
N HIS A 159 -18.77 4.80 9.87
CA HIS A 159 -17.90 3.64 9.57
C HIS A 159 -18.65 2.31 9.50
N TYR A 160 -19.78 2.17 10.20
CA TYR A 160 -20.55 0.93 10.30
C TYR A 160 -21.71 0.83 9.31
N THR A 161 -21.92 1.84 8.45
CA THR A 161 -22.95 1.75 7.41
C THR A 161 -22.51 0.77 6.33
N ASP A 162 -23.45 0.05 5.73
CA ASP A 162 -23.14 -0.93 4.67
C ASP A 162 -22.39 -0.28 3.50
N GLY A 163 -22.81 0.92 3.10
CA GLY A 163 -22.16 1.69 2.04
C GLY A 163 -20.70 2.01 2.36
N ASN A 164 -20.41 2.50 3.57
CA ASN A 164 -19.03 2.83 3.95
C ASN A 164 -18.18 1.59 4.22
N ASN A 165 -18.78 0.51 4.72
CA ASN A 165 -18.12 -0.79 4.84
C ASN A 165 -17.67 -1.28 3.47
N LEU A 166 -18.58 -1.30 2.48
CA LEU A 166 -18.29 -1.71 1.11
C LEU A 166 -17.22 -0.81 0.48
N ARG A 167 -17.37 0.50 0.63
CA ARG A 167 -16.45 1.51 0.09
C ARG A 167 -15.03 1.36 0.61
N ASP A 168 -14.83 1.29 1.93
CA ASP A 168 -13.49 1.17 2.52
C ASP A 168 -12.87 -0.19 2.20
N THR A 169 -13.63 -1.29 2.28
CA THR A 169 -13.12 -2.62 1.91
C THR A 169 -12.71 -2.68 0.44
N LYS A 170 -13.50 -2.07 -0.45
CA LYS A 170 -13.17 -1.94 -1.88
C LYS A 170 -11.88 -1.17 -2.11
N LYS A 171 -11.69 -0.03 -1.44
CA LYS A 171 -10.45 0.76 -1.58
C LYS A 171 -9.22 -0.03 -1.14
N VAL A 172 -9.31 -0.76 -0.02
CA VAL A 172 -8.20 -1.63 0.40
C VAL A 172 -7.96 -2.75 -0.61
N TYR A 173 -9.03 -3.37 -1.12
CA TYR A 173 -8.92 -4.42 -2.14
C TYR A 173 -8.22 -3.89 -3.40
N LEU A 174 -8.61 -2.70 -3.88
CA LEU A 174 -7.99 -2.02 -5.02
C LEU A 174 -6.49 -1.82 -4.81
N ALA A 175 -6.10 -1.35 -3.62
CA ALA A 175 -4.71 -1.14 -3.27
C ALA A 175 -3.93 -2.47 -3.30
N TRP A 176 -4.44 -3.51 -2.65
CA TRP A 176 -3.74 -4.81 -2.56
C TRP A 176 -3.62 -5.48 -3.91
N LYS A 177 -4.71 -5.48 -4.68
CA LYS A 177 -4.73 -6.02 -6.04
C LYS A 177 -3.77 -5.25 -6.94
N GLY A 178 -3.82 -3.92 -6.91
CA GLY A 178 -2.96 -3.07 -7.74
C GLY A 178 -1.47 -3.26 -7.46
N ILE A 179 -1.09 -3.35 -6.18
CA ILE A 179 0.30 -3.62 -5.77
C ILE A 179 0.73 -5.02 -6.21
N ARG A 180 -0.09 -6.04 -5.97
CA ARG A 180 0.19 -7.41 -6.40
C ARG A 180 0.38 -7.50 -7.91
N ASP A 181 -0.54 -6.93 -8.69
CA ASP A 181 -0.51 -6.95 -10.15
C ASP A 181 0.74 -6.21 -10.69
N TRP A 182 1.09 -5.06 -10.08
CA TRP A 182 2.32 -4.33 -10.41
C TRP A 182 3.56 -5.22 -10.25
N PHE A 183 3.78 -5.79 -9.06
CA PHE A 183 4.97 -6.60 -8.79
C PHE A 183 5.00 -7.90 -9.60
N ASN A 184 3.85 -8.55 -9.82
CA ASN A 184 3.77 -9.71 -10.71
C ASN A 184 4.19 -9.36 -12.14
N SER A 185 3.74 -8.22 -12.67
CA SER A 185 4.11 -7.76 -14.01
C SER A 185 5.57 -7.30 -14.08
N TYR A 186 6.08 -6.69 -13.01
CA TYR A 186 7.45 -6.21 -12.91
C TYR A 186 8.46 -7.36 -12.86
N ASP A 187 8.19 -8.38 -12.04
CA ASP A 187 9.00 -9.60 -11.95
C ASP A 187 9.07 -10.34 -13.29
N GLN A 188 7.94 -10.45 -14.02
CA GLN A 188 7.92 -11.08 -15.34
C GLN A 188 8.79 -10.34 -16.36
N LYS A 189 8.83 -9.01 -16.33
CA LYS A 189 9.69 -8.20 -17.22
C LYS A 189 11.17 -8.35 -16.88
N ASN A 190 11.52 -8.36 -15.58
CA ASN A 190 12.91 -8.43 -15.13
C ASN A 190 13.51 -9.85 -15.17
N LYS A 191 12.69 -10.90 -15.01
CA LYS A 191 13.14 -12.31 -15.22
C LYS A 191 13.62 -12.59 -16.64
N LYS A 192 13.20 -11.81 -17.65
CA LYS A 192 13.72 -11.94 -19.02
C LYS A 192 15.14 -11.37 -19.19
N HIS A 193 15.73 -10.76 -18.15
CA HIS A 193 17.04 -10.08 -18.23
C HIS A 193 18.09 -10.58 -17.22
N CYS A 194 17.74 -11.45 -16.27
CA CYS A 194 18.71 -12.02 -15.33
C CYS A 194 18.82 -13.53 -15.56
N ASP A 195 20.02 -13.97 -15.97
CA ASP A 195 20.42 -15.37 -15.91
C ASP A 195 20.33 -15.88 -14.46
N GLN A 196 19.97 -17.15 -14.33
CA GLN A 196 19.70 -17.80 -13.05
C GLN A 196 20.95 -17.78 -12.15
N THR A 197 20.99 -16.87 -11.18
CA THR A 197 21.91 -16.98 -10.04
C THR A 197 21.12 -17.01 -8.73
N GLU A 198 21.40 -18.06 -7.97
CA GLU A 198 20.73 -18.51 -6.76
C GLU A 198 20.81 -17.49 -5.62
N GLY A 199 19.69 -17.29 -4.93
CA GLY A 199 19.62 -16.38 -3.79
C GLY A 199 18.19 -16.06 -3.35
N SER A 200 17.45 -17.10 -2.94
CA SER A 200 16.19 -17.11 -2.17
C SER A 200 15.62 -15.75 -1.72
N LYS A 201 14.96 -15.02 -2.61
CA LYS A 201 13.76 -14.25 -2.26
C LYS A 201 12.58 -15.11 -2.68
N ASN A 202 11.59 -15.30 -1.82
CA ASN A 202 10.37 -16.03 -2.15
C ASN A 202 9.76 -15.44 -3.42
N VAL A 203 10.03 -16.10 -4.55
CA VAL A 203 9.56 -15.71 -5.87
C VAL A 203 8.05 -15.85 -5.85
N GLY A 204 7.33 -14.73 -5.72
CA GLY A 204 5.87 -14.68 -5.78
C GLY A 204 5.14 -14.16 -4.53
N THR A 205 5.82 -13.77 -3.45
CA THR A 205 5.16 -13.14 -2.29
C THR A 205 5.41 -11.64 -2.25
N VAL A 206 4.35 -10.86 -2.53
CA VAL A 206 4.34 -9.40 -2.36
C VAL A 206 3.90 -9.06 -0.93
N ARG A 207 4.67 -8.22 -0.24
CA ARG A 207 4.39 -7.78 1.14
C ARG A 207 4.01 -6.30 1.17
N ILE A 208 2.98 -6.00 1.95
CA ILE A 208 2.48 -4.63 2.15
C ILE A 208 2.44 -4.32 3.64
N SER A 209 3.17 -3.31 4.04
CA SER A 209 3.17 -2.78 5.41
C SER A 209 2.02 -1.79 5.59
N THR A 210 1.13 -2.08 6.54
CA THR A 210 -0.04 -1.26 6.89
C THR A 210 -0.20 -1.20 8.41
N GLY A 211 -1.24 -0.55 8.90
CA GLY A 211 -1.50 -0.46 10.33
C GLY A 211 -2.90 0.03 10.65
N ARG A 212 -2.98 0.99 11.58
CA ARG A 212 -4.24 1.55 12.12
C ARG A 212 -4.88 2.57 11.16
N TRP A 213 -5.01 2.19 9.89
CA TRP A 213 -5.59 3.01 8.83
C TRP A 213 -6.98 3.53 9.23
N GLY A 214 -7.19 4.85 9.10
CA GLY A 214 -8.47 5.49 9.43
C GLY A 214 -8.86 5.50 10.91
N CYS A 215 -7.98 5.08 11.84
CA CYS A 215 -8.32 4.96 13.26
C CYS A 215 -7.84 6.12 14.15
N GLY A 216 -7.02 7.02 13.60
CA GLY A 216 -6.56 8.23 14.29
C GLY A 216 -7.57 9.36 14.18
N ALA A 217 -7.18 10.44 13.48
CA ALA A 217 -8.03 11.60 13.25
C ALA A 217 -9.38 11.29 12.59
N PHE A 218 -9.50 10.14 11.91
CA PHE A 218 -10.71 9.73 11.19
C PHE A 218 -11.69 8.92 12.05
N GLY A 219 -11.34 8.56 13.29
CA GLY A 219 -12.29 8.01 14.26
C GLY A 219 -12.70 6.54 14.09
N GLY A 220 -12.08 5.79 13.18
CA GLY A 220 -12.35 4.37 12.97
C GLY A 220 -11.90 3.49 14.14
N GLN A 221 -12.57 2.35 14.34
CA GLN A 221 -12.13 1.32 15.30
C GLN A 221 -11.04 0.43 14.68
N VAL A 222 -9.97 0.20 15.44
CA VAL A 222 -8.81 -0.60 15.00
C VAL A 222 -9.21 -2.00 14.54
N LEU A 223 -10.00 -2.73 15.32
CA LEU A 223 -10.43 -4.09 14.97
C LEU A 223 -11.32 -4.12 13.71
N HIS A 224 -12.21 -3.13 13.55
CA HIS A 224 -13.08 -3.03 12.38
C HIS A 224 -12.25 -2.81 11.10
N LYS A 225 -11.35 -1.83 11.12
CA LYS A 225 -10.46 -1.52 10.00
C LYS A 225 -9.47 -2.65 9.71
N TYR A 226 -9.04 -3.38 10.74
CA TYR A 226 -8.24 -4.59 10.58
C TYR A 226 -8.99 -5.66 9.78
N PHE A 227 -10.24 -5.98 10.15
CA PHE A 227 -11.04 -6.96 9.40
C PHE A 227 -11.33 -6.52 7.97
N GLN A 228 -11.56 -5.22 7.72
CA GLN A 228 -11.70 -4.72 6.35
C GLN A 228 -10.45 -5.00 5.51
N GLN A 229 -9.26 -4.78 6.10
CA GLN A 229 -7.99 -5.06 5.43
C GLN A 229 -7.75 -6.56 5.21
N LEU A 230 -8.14 -7.40 6.16
CA LEU A 230 -8.06 -8.86 6.03
C LEU A 230 -8.98 -9.41 4.94
N ILE A 231 -10.24 -8.95 4.90
CA ILE A 231 -11.20 -9.36 3.87
C ILE A 231 -10.66 -8.97 2.49
N ALA A 232 -10.20 -7.72 2.35
CA ALA A 232 -9.58 -7.24 1.12
C ALA A 232 -8.35 -8.06 0.70
N LEU A 233 -7.49 -8.46 1.65
CA LEU A 233 -6.33 -9.31 1.39
C LEU A 233 -6.72 -10.69 0.87
N GLN A 234 -7.73 -11.31 1.48
CA GLN A 234 -8.24 -12.61 1.02
C GLN A 234 -8.84 -12.52 -0.38
N LEU A 235 -9.63 -11.48 -0.66
CA LEU A 235 -10.20 -11.24 -1.98
C LEU A 235 -9.11 -11.00 -3.03
N ALA A 236 -8.12 -10.16 -2.70
CA ALA A 236 -7.00 -9.86 -3.58
C ALA A 236 -6.17 -11.10 -3.92
N ASN A 237 -6.02 -12.06 -3.00
CA ASN A 237 -5.30 -13.31 -3.28
C ASN A 237 -6.11 -14.35 -4.06
N LYS A 238 -7.45 -14.29 -4.01
CA LYS A 238 -8.34 -15.22 -4.74
C LYS A 238 -8.63 -14.80 -6.19
N THR A 239 -8.49 -13.52 -6.50
CA THR A 239 -8.81 -13.00 -7.84
C THR A 239 -7.63 -13.25 -8.78
N ASN A 240 -7.81 -13.93 -9.92
CA ASN A 240 -6.76 -14.05 -10.93
C ASN A 240 -6.36 -12.69 -11.50
#